data_AF-A0A0F6VYW5-F1
#
_entry.id   AF-A0A0F6VYW5-F1
#
_cell.length_a   1.000
_cell.length_b   1.000
_cell.length_c   1.000
_cell.angle_alpha   90.00
_cell.angle_beta   90.00
_cell.angle_gamma   90.00
#
_symmetry.space_group_name_H-M   'P 1'
#
loop_
_entity.id
_entity.type
_entity.pdbx_description
1 polymer ?
#
loop_
_entity_poly.entity_id
_entity_poly.type
_entity_poly.pdbx_seq_one_letter_code
_entity_poly.pdbx_strand_id
1 'polypeptide(L)'
;MTDSPVRRLVAQTLKPFHRKPGMIDTSELSMALFADARDAGVEAITGSGVGLELHAGERVLASALLVDRPKGYEHRLAMAITDRRTAVSGWSSISGPGSFNNRRFSVAHAELTRVEVKTGMLTNHVALFAGNTKHELIFGELVQPLGALYQALTTQIAPGERVEPPTAWPASSDADPAGAHAAAQALWNDDPLARQALETIDRNVRHAGMPAEMGRDLVARVVLAHRTSATAPAMREGRWLSPMSAQDLGGTLVRFFGAPMTHAQPQPGVEQLDFRIDPKRDVLYDAVTALGVASYIGLGVGFRPGAAIADALLRKQQVTQLRVMFADQAGGAAYRLFAPPQPLEPCDSRLAQRLHLALGAASYSVLLRRAERGWGPSYAELFPKT
;
A
#
# COMPACT_ATOMS: atom_id res chain seq x y z
N MET A 1 19.15 -7.62 12.17
CA MET A 1 18.39 -8.09 11.00
C MET A 1 19.31 -8.90 10.12
N THR A 2 19.03 -10.19 9.92
CA THR A 2 19.72 -11.05 8.96
C THR A 2 19.45 -10.55 7.54
N ASP A 3 20.49 -10.44 6.72
CA ASP A 3 20.38 -9.89 5.38
C ASP A 3 19.89 -10.96 4.39
N SER A 4 18.57 -11.01 4.18
CA SER A 4 17.91 -11.96 3.28
C SER A 4 18.60 -11.98 1.89
N PRO A 5 18.80 -13.16 1.27
CA PRO A 5 19.38 -13.26 -0.08
C PRO A 5 18.68 -12.36 -1.11
N VAL A 6 17.35 -12.27 -1.05
CA VAL A 6 16.55 -11.40 -1.94
C VAL A 6 16.87 -9.92 -1.68
N ARG A 7 16.95 -9.53 -0.41
CA ARG A 7 17.30 -8.15 -0.01
C ARG A 7 18.68 -7.75 -0.51
N ARG A 8 19.68 -8.63 -0.36
CA ARG A 8 21.04 -8.42 -0.87
C ARG A 8 21.03 -8.26 -2.39
N LEU A 9 20.29 -9.12 -3.08
CA LEU A 9 20.23 -9.08 -4.54
C LEU A 9 19.56 -7.81 -5.06
N VAL A 10 18.46 -7.37 -4.43
CA VAL A 10 17.83 -6.07 -4.69
C VAL A 10 18.81 -4.93 -4.47
N ALA A 11 19.54 -4.94 -3.35
CA ALA A 11 20.54 -3.92 -3.04
C ALA A 11 21.67 -3.88 -4.08
N GLN A 12 22.15 -5.03 -4.55
CA GLN A 12 23.25 -5.10 -5.51
C GLN A 12 22.84 -4.65 -6.91
N THR A 13 21.65 -5.04 -7.36
CA THR A 13 21.18 -4.82 -8.73
C THR A 13 20.50 -3.47 -8.95
N LEU A 14 19.72 -3.00 -7.96
CA LEU A 14 18.87 -1.81 -8.14
C LEU A 14 19.42 -0.53 -7.48
N LYS A 15 20.39 -0.63 -6.55
CA LYS A 15 21.00 0.54 -5.89
C LYS A 15 21.57 1.58 -6.86
N PRO A 16 22.18 1.22 -8.01
CA PRO A 16 22.67 2.21 -8.97
C PRO A 16 21.59 3.12 -9.58
N PHE A 17 20.32 2.77 -9.42
CA PHE A 17 19.17 3.45 -10.00
C PHE A 17 18.24 4.06 -8.93
N HIS A 18 18.59 3.91 -7.66
CA HIS A 18 17.86 4.49 -6.53
C HIS A 18 17.85 6.02 -6.61
N ARG A 19 16.65 6.62 -6.54
CA ARG A 19 16.42 8.07 -6.61
C ARG A 19 17.04 8.74 -7.85
N LYS A 20 17.32 7.99 -8.92
CA LYS A 20 17.68 8.58 -10.21
C LYS A 20 16.40 8.90 -10.97
N PRO A 21 16.02 10.18 -11.13
CA PRO A 21 14.96 10.52 -12.05
C PRO A 21 15.43 10.18 -13.48
N GLY A 22 14.71 9.29 -14.15
CA GLY A 22 14.84 9.06 -15.58
C GLY A 22 13.77 9.87 -16.31
N MET A 23 14.16 10.64 -17.33
CA MET A 23 13.20 11.21 -18.28
C MET A 23 13.37 10.52 -19.62
N ILE A 24 12.30 9.92 -20.12
CA ILE A 24 12.23 9.35 -21.47
C ILE A 24 11.09 10.07 -22.19
N ASP A 25 11.39 11.07 -23.01
CA ASP A 25 10.41 11.86 -23.75
C ASP A 25 9.34 12.51 -22.83
N THR A 26 8.12 11.99 -22.78
CA THR A 26 7.02 12.43 -21.88
C THR A 26 6.88 11.61 -20.60
N SER A 27 7.78 10.65 -20.37
CA SER A 27 7.71 9.71 -19.26
C SER A 27 8.70 10.04 -18.14
N GLU A 28 8.18 10.10 -16.92
CA GLU A 28 8.96 10.20 -15.68
C GLU A 28 9.07 8.81 -15.05
N LEU A 29 10.28 8.33 -14.86
CA LEU A 29 10.58 7.09 -14.17
C LEU A 29 11.25 7.40 -12.83
N SER A 30 10.72 6.81 -11.76
CA SER A 30 11.33 6.85 -10.44
C SER A 30 11.49 5.43 -9.87
N MET A 31 12.60 5.20 -9.18
CA MET A 31 12.81 3.99 -8.41
C MET A 31 13.32 4.33 -7.02
N ALA A 32 12.73 3.68 -6.02
CA ALA A 32 13.06 3.83 -4.62
C ALA A 32 13.30 2.46 -3.98
N LEU A 33 14.11 2.42 -2.93
CA LEU A 33 14.53 1.20 -2.25
C LEU A 33 14.24 1.31 -0.76
N PHE A 34 13.94 0.18 -0.13
CA PHE A 34 13.75 0.02 1.32
C PHE A 34 12.72 1.02 1.88
N ALA A 35 13.12 1.83 2.87
CA ALA A 35 12.23 2.80 3.51
C ALA A 35 11.63 3.83 2.53
N ASP A 36 12.35 4.14 1.45
CA ASP A 36 11.85 5.07 0.43
C ASP A 36 10.87 4.43 -0.56
N ALA A 37 10.80 3.09 -0.59
CA ALA A 37 9.98 2.35 -1.55
C ALA A 37 8.48 2.36 -1.22
N ARG A 38 8.10 2.97 -0.09
CA ARG A 38 6.74 2.95 0.43
C ARG A 38 5.72 3.49 -0.57
N ASP A 39 5.88 4.72 -1.07
CA ASP A 39 4.76 5.41 -1.72
C ASP A 39 4.34 4.76 -3.05
N ALA A 40 5.30 4.46 -3.94
CA ALA A 40 5.04 3.69 -5.16
C ALA A 40 4.73 2.21 -4.85
N GLY A 41 5.27 1.68 -3.75
CA GLY A 41 4.93 0.36 -3.23
C GLY A 41 3.45 0.22 -2.88
N VAL A 42 2.88 1.19 -2.16
CA VAL A 42 1.45 1.21 -1.83
C VAL A 42 0.62 1.22 -3.11
N GLU A 43 0.96 2.05 -4.11
CA GLU A 43 0.22 2.10 -5.37
C GLU A 43 0.22 0.75 -6.11
N ALA A 44 1.38 0.10 -6.18
CA ALA A 44 1.51 -1.20 -6.83
C ALA A 44 0.70 -2.28 -6.09
N ILE A 45 0.83 -2.35 -4.76
CA ILE A 45 0.13 -3.32 -3.90
C ILE A 45 -1.39 -3.10 -4.00
N THR A 46 -1.88 -1.90 -3.71
CA THR A 46 -3.31 -1.61 -3.72
C THR A 46 -3.89 -1.80 -5.10
N GLY A 47 -3.26 -1.22 -6.14
CA GLY A 47 -3.75 -1.32 -7.51
C GLY A 47 -3.72 -2.73 -8.12
N SER A 48 -2.87 -3.62 -7.60
CA SER A 48 -2.82 -5.02 -8.02
C SER A 48 -3.93 -5.87 -7.37
N GLY A 49 -4.61 -5.32 -6.35
CA GLY A 49 -5.66 -6.00 -5.60
C GLY A 49 -5.14 -7.05 -4.63
N VAL A 50 -3.83 -7.07 -4.34
CA VAL A 50 -3.24 -7.93 -3.31
C VAL A 50 -2.61 -7.08 -2.23
N GLY A 51 -2.86 -7.39 -0.95
CA GLY A 51 -2.15 -6.79 0.16
C GLY A 51 -1.08 -7.70 0.73
N LEU A 52 -0.20 -7.12 1.55
CA LEU A 52 0.96 -7.78 2.11
C LEU A 52 0.61 -8.76 3.24
N GLU A 53 1.41 -9.82 3.36
CA GLU A 53 1.39 -10.73 4.49
C GLU A 53 2.22 -10.18 5.64
N LEU A 54 1.78 -9.03 6.20
CA LEU A 54 2.53 -8.33 7.26
C LEU A 54 2.72 -9.18 8.51
N HIS A 55 1.86 -10.18 8.76
CA HIS A 55 2.06 -11.12 9.86
C HIS A 55 3.29 -12.01 9.69
N ALA A 56 3.62 -12.38 8.45
CA ALA A 56 4.84 -13.09 8.12
C ALA A 56 6.03 -12.15 7.94
N GLY A 57 5.85 -10.85 8.13
CA GLY A 57 6.92 -9.86 8.00
C GLY A 57 7.24 -9.45 6.57
N GLU A 58 6.33 -9.71 5.62
CA GLU A 58 6.52 -9.30 4.23
C GLU A 58 6.70 -7.78 4.12
N ARG A 59 7.69 -7.33 3.35
CA ARG A 59 8.05 -5.92 3.20
C ARG A 59 8.44 -5.58 1.78
N VAL A 60 8.09 -4.38 1.34
CA VAL A 60 8.57 -3.79 0.08
C VAL A 60 10.06 -3.49 0.23
N LEU A 61 10.85 -4.07 -0.66
CA LEU A 61 12.30 -3.87 -0.77
C LEU A 61 12.66 -2.84 -1.83
N ALA A 62 11.86 -2.77 -2.90
CA ALA A 62 12.02 -1.80 -3.97
C ALA A 62 10.66 -1.47 -4.57
N SER A 63 10.52 -0.25 -5.08
CA SER A 63 9.35 0.17 -5.84
C SER A 63 9.76 1.02 -7.02
N ALA A 64 9.06 0.88 -8.13
CA ALA A 64 9.21 1.75 -9.29
C ALA A 64 7.87 2.35 -9.67
N LEU A 65 7.89 3.60 -10.10
CA LEU A 65 6.74 4.30 -10.67
C LEU A 65 7.16 4.92 -12.00
N LEU A 66 6.47 4.50 -13.05
CA LEU A 66 6.53 5.11 -14.38
C LEU A 66 5.26 5.95 -14.57
N VAL A 67 5.44 7.24 -14.84
CA VAL A 67 4.37 8.18 -15.15
C VAL A 67 4.54 8.64 -16.58
N ASP A 68 3.62 8.30 -17.48
CA ASP A 68 3.62 8.77 -18.86
C ASP A 68 2.50 9.80 -19.06
N ARG A 69 2.78 10.89 -19.81
CA ARG A 69 1.81 11.96 -20.08
C ARG A 69 1.51 12.17 -21.57
N PRO A 70 1.13 11.13 -22.33
CA PRO A 70 0.79 11.25 -23.74
C PRO A 70 -0.39 12.20 -23.90
N LYS A 71 -0.19 13.25 -24.69
CA LYS A 71 -1.23 14.26 -25.00
C LYS A 71 -1.84 14.92 -23.75
N GLY A 72 -1.10 14.96 -22.64
CA GLY A 72 -1.51 15.63 -21.40
C GLY A 72 -2.31 14.78 -20.40
N TYR A 73 -2.50 13.48 -20.66
CA TYR A 73 -3.16 12.56 -19.73
C TYR A 73 -2.15 11.75 -18.95
N GLU A 74 -2.25 11.73 -17.62
CA GLU A 74 -1.34 10.97 -16.76
C GLU A 74 -1.71 9.48 -16.73
N HIS A 75 -0.79 8.64 -17.19
CA HIS A 75 -0.81 7.20 -17.02
C HIS A 75 0.27 6.78 -16.05
N ARG A 76 -0.05 5.84 -15.18
CA ARG A 76 0.85 5.40 -14.11
C ARG A 76 0.97 3.89 -14.15
N LEU A 77 2.21 3.41 -14.11
CA LEU A 77 2.55 2.00 -13.92
C LEU A 77 3.43 1.92 -12.67
N ALA A 78 2.92 1.26 -11.64
CA ALA A 78 3.59 1.06 -10.37
C ALA A 78 4.01 -0.41 -10.21
N MET A 79 5.19 -0.63 -9.63
CA MET A 79 5.70 -1.94 -9.25
C MET A 79 6.22 -1.91 -7.82
N ALA A 80 5.94 -2.98 -7.08
CA ALA A 80 6.55 -3.29 -5.80
C ALA A 80 7.26 -4.63 -5.90
N ILE A 81 8.51 -4.67 -5.45
CA ILE A 81 9.27 -5.89 -5.23
C ILE A 81 9.37 -6.06 -3.72
N THR A 82 8.74 -7.11 -3.20
CA THR A 82 8.82 -7.49 -1.79
C THR A 82 9.90 -8.53 -1.57
N ASP A 83 10.09 -8.97 -0.34
CA ASP A 83 10.93 -10.12 0.01
C ASP A 83 10.29 -11.47 -0.35
N ARG A 84 9.10 -11.49 -0.95
CA ARG A 84 8.35 -12.72 -1.27
C ARG A 84 7.75 -12.74 -2.68
N ARG A 85 7.45 -11.58 -3.26
CA ARG A 85 6.75 -11.46 -4.55
C ARG A 85 7.02 -10.13 -5.26
N THR A 86 6.57 -10.07 -6.50
CA THR A 86 6.52 -8.84 -7.27
C THR A 86 5.06 -8.54 -7.63
N ALA A 87 4.60 -7.35 -7.26
CA ALA A 87 3.28 -6.83 -7.62
C ALA A 87 3.41 -5.69 -8.61
N VAL A 88 2.55 -5.66 -9.62
CA VAL A 88 2.48 -4.59 -10.62
C VAL A 88 1.03 -4.16 -10.76
N SER A 89 0.83 -2.85 -10.87
CA SER A 89 -0.47 -2.27 -11.16
C SER A 89 -0.38 -1.07 -12.08
N GLY A 90 -1.45 -0.81 -12.81
CA GLY A 90 -1.63 0.42 -13.56
C GLY A 90 -1.67 0.21 -15.06
N TRP A 91 -1.36 1.28 -15.79
CA TRP A 91 -1.54 1.37 -17.22
C TRP A 91 -0.27 1.87 -17.89
N SER A 92 0.07 1.26 -19.03
CA SER A 92 1.17 1.72 -19.88
C SER A 92 0.69 1.90 -21.31
N SER A 93 1.00 3.06 -21.89
CA SER A 93 0.76 3.44 -23.29
C SER A 93 1.68 2.71 -24.25
N ILE A 94 2.71 2.05 -23.72
CA ILE A 94 3.81 1.46 -24.47
C ILE A 94 3.38 0.14 -25.15
N SER A 95 2.18 -0.37 -24.89
CA SER A 95 1.62 -1.49 -25.65
C SER A 95 0.97 -1.02 -26.95
N GLY A 96 1.37 -1.65 -28.05
CA GLY A 96 0.87 -1.38 -29.39
C GLY A 96 -0.66 -1.46 -29.54
N PRO A 97 -1.19 -1.02 -30.69
CA PRO A 97 -2.63 -0.97 -30.93
C PRO A 97 -3.29 -2.35 -30.74
N GLY A 98 -4.29 -2.43 -29.84
CA GLY A 98 -5.12 -3.62 -29.63
C GLY A 98 -4.88 -4.41 -28.33
N SER A 99 -3.94 -4.00 -27.48
CA SER A 99 -3.74 -4.61 -26.15
C SER A 99 -4.56 -3.88 -25.08
N PHE A 100 -5.31 -4.61 -24.25
CA PHE A 100 -5.95 -4.03 -23.06
C PHE A 100 -4.86 -3.66 -22.05
N ASN A 101 -4.46 -2.40 -22.05
CA ASN A 101 -3.28 -1.81 -21.42
C ASN A 101 -3.26 -1.78 -19.87
N ASN A 102 -4.13 -2.54 -19.20
CA ASN A 102 -4.19 -2.62 -17.74
C ASN A 102 -3.33 -3.80 -17.25
N ARG A 103 -2.17 -3.49 -16.68
CA ARG A 103 -1.25 -4.50 -16.17
C ARG A 103 -1.46 -4.63 -14.67
N ARG A 104 -2.06 -5.75 -14.25
CA ARG A 104 -2.24 -6.10 -12.85
C ARG A 104 -1.86 -7.53 -12.61
N PHE A 105 -0.87 -7.76 -11.77
CA PHE A 105 -0.53 -9.09 -11.31
C PHE A 105 0.29 -9.03 -10.03
N SER A 106 0.34 -10.17 -9.35
CA SER A 106 1.27 -10.46 -8.27
C SER A 106 1.86 -11.83 -8.55
N VAL A 107 3.18 -11.94 -8.58
CA VAL A 107 3.89 -13.20 -8.84
C VAL A 107 4.82 -13.51 -7.68
N ALA A 108 4.65 -14.69 -7.06
CA ALA A 108 5.52 -15.11 -5.97
C ALA A 108 6.90 -15.47 -6.49
N HIS A 109 7.96 -15.08 -5.77
CA HIS A 109 9.34 -15.35 -6.16
C HIS A 109 9.66 -16.85 -6.18
N ALA A 110 9.04 -17.62 -5.28
CA ALA A 110 9.15 -19.07 -5.23
C ALA A 110 8.58 -19.76 -6.48
N GLU A 111 7.59 -19.15 -7.14
CA GLU A 111 6.92 -19.72 -8.32
C GLU A 111 7.65 -19.43 -9.64
N LEU A 112 8.64 -18.53 -9.63
CA LEU A 112 9.39 -18.16 -10.82
C LEU A 112 10.24 -19.33 -11.32
N THR A 113 9.97 -19.78 -12.54
CA THR A 113 10.68 -20.90 -13.18
C THR A 113 11.67 -20.43 -14.23
N ARG A 114 11.34 -19.34 -14.94
CA ARG A 114 12.15 -18.81 -16.04
C ARG A 114 12.01 -17.29 -16.14
N VAL A 115 13.08 -16.64 -16.59
CA VAL A 115 13.14 -15.20 -16.83
C VAL A 115 13.75 -14.96 -18.20
N GLU A 116 13.06 -14.20 -19.05
CA GLU A 116 13.56 -13.79 -20.35
C GLU A 116 13.65 -12.26 -20.40
N VAL A 117 14.80 -11.72 -20.81
CA VAL A 117 14.96 -10.30 -21.12
C VAL A 117 14.79 -10.13 -22.61
N LYS A 118 13.81 -9.34 -23.03
CA LYS A 118 13.56 -9.05 -24.44
C LYS A 118 13.81 -7.57 -24.71
N THR A 119 14.82 -7.32 -25.53
CA THR A 119 15.10 -6.00 -26.12
C THR A 119 14.66 -6.02 -27.58
N GLY A 120 13.63 -5.24 -27.90
CA GLY A 120 13.07 -5.18 -29.25
C GLY A 120 12.99 -3.75 -29.77
N MET A 121 12.76 -3.59 -31.07
CA MET A 121 12.58 -2.26 -31.68
C MET A 121 11.39 -1.48 -31.09
N LEU A 122 10.32 -2.19 -30.69
CA LEU A 122 9.07 -1.56 -30.24
C LEU A 122 8.95 -1.49 -28.72
N THR A 123 9.35 -2.55 -28.01
CA THR A 123 9.22 -2.61 -26.54
C THR A 123 10.35 -3.43 -25.92
N ASN A 124 10.91 -2.89 -24.84
CA ASN A 124 11.81 -3.61 -23.95
C ASN A 124 11.00 -4.13 -22.77
N HIS A 125 11.12 -5.41 -22.44
CA HIS A 125 10.44 -6.00 -21.28
C HIS A 125 11.21 -7.16 -20.66
N VAL A 126 10.92 -7.42 -19.39
CA VAL A 126 11.30 -8.67 -18.70
C VAL A 126 10.08 -9.55 -18.65
N ALA A 127 10.15 -10.75 -19.23
CA ALA A 127 9.12 -11.77 -19.10
C ALA A 127 9.44 -12.71 -17.93
N LEU A 128 8.55 -12.74 -16.94
CA LEU A 128 8.58 -13.63 -15.80
C LEU A 128 7.63 -14.80 -16.06
N PHE A 129 8.12 -16.03 -15.94
CA PHE A 129 7.30 -17.23 -16.07
C PHE A 129 7.09 -17.85 -14.70
N ALA A 130 5.82 -18.00 -14.31
CA ALA A 130 5.40 -18.67 -13.09
C ALA A 130 4.40 -19.78 -13.45
N GLY A 131 4.87 -21.04 -13.39
CA GLY A 131 4.16 -22.16 -13.98
C GLY A 131 3.92 -21.95 -15.49
N ASN A 132 2.65 -21.99 -15.91
CA ASN A 132 2.24 -21.76 -17.30
C ASN A 132 1.88 -20.30 -17.61
N THR A 133 2.02 -19.39 -16.65
CA THR A 133 1.62 -17.99 -16.79
C THR A 133 2.84 -17.13 -17.10
N LYS A 134 2.71 -16.24 -18.09
CA LYS A 134 3.71 -15.23 -18.45
C LYS A 134 3.27 -13.86 -17.95
N HIS A 135 4.13 -13.20 -17.19
CA HIS A 135 3.98 -11.81 -16.75
C HIS A 135 5.06 -10.95 -17.39
N GLU A 136 4.73 -9.71 -17.74
CA GLU A 136 5.66 -8.80 -18.42
C GLU A 136 5.88 -7.53 -17.60
N LEU A 137 7.15 -7.20 -17.36
CA LEU A 137 7.58 -5.95 -16.74
C LEU A 137 8.09 -5.00 -17.82
N ILE A 138 7.39 -3.87 -18.00
CA ILE A 138 7.67 -2.88 -19.04
C ILE A 138 8.05 -1.56 -18.35
N PHE A 139 9.31 -1.48 -17.89
CA PHE A 139 9.85 -0.32 -17.17
C PHE A 139 11.03 0.32 -17.89
N GLY A 140 10.98 0.41 -19.23
CA GLY A 140 11.96 1.14 -20.05
C GLY A 140 13.43 0.88 -19.64
N GLU A 141 14.07 1.91 -19.09
CA GLU A 141 15.46 1.89 -18.59
C GLU A 141 15.73 0.82 -17.50
N LEU A 142 14.72 0.39 -16.75
CA LEU A 142 14.88 -0.65 -15.73
C LEU A 142 14.82 -2.06 -16.28
N VAL A 143 14.55 -2.28 -17.57
CA VAL A 143 14.40 -3.65 -18.12
C VAL A 143 15.67 -4.47 -17.93
N GLN A 144 16.85 -3.89 -18.19
CA GLN A 144 18.12 -4.58 -18.00
C GLN A 144 18.41 -4.90 -16.52
N PRO A 145 18.37 -3.94 -15.58
CA PRO A 145 18.62 -4.24 -14.16
C PRO A 145 17.56 -5.16 -13.54
N LEU A 146 16.29 -5.03 -13.93
CA LEU A 146 15.25 -5.97 -13.50
C LEU A 146 15.50 -7.37 -14.07
N GLY A 147 15.90 -7.45 -15.34
CA GLY A 147 16.29 -8.71 -15.98
C GLY A 147 17.40 -9.41 -15.21
N ALA A 148 18.48 -8.69 -14.91
CA ALA A 148 19.60 -9.19 -14.12
C ALA A 148 19.17 -9.62 -12.71
N LEU A 149 18.32 -8.82 -12.03
CA LEU A 149 17.75 -9.17 -10.73
C LEU A 149 16.99 -10.50 -10.77
N TYR A 150 16.02 -10.66 -11.66
CA TYR A 150 15.19 -11.88 -11.70
C TYR A 150 15.95 -13.09 -12.23
N GLN A 151 16.88 -12.91 -13.17
CA GLN A 151 17.78 -13.98 -13.62
C GLN A 151 18.66 -14.46 -12.45
N ALA A 152 19.28 -13.55 -11.70
CA ALA A 152 20.06 -13.91 -10.52
C ALA A 152 19.19 -14.59 -9.44
N LEU A 153 17.97 -14.07 -9.19
CA LEU A 153 17.03 -14.68 -8.24
C LEU A 153 16.69 -16.12 -8.60
N THR A 154 16.51 -16.41 -9.90
CA THR A 154 16.15 -17.75 -10.38
C THR A 154 17.33 -18.70 -10.52
N THR A 155 18.53 -18.20 -10.78
CA THR A 155 19.74 -19.01 -11.01
C THR A 155 20.61 -19.21 -9.76
N GLN A 156 20.57 -18.28 -8.80
CA GLN A 156 21.44 -18.28 -7.62
C GLN A 156 20.74 -18.69 -6.33
N ILE A 157 19.40 -18.63 -6.28
CA ILE A 157 18.62 -18.90 -5.06
C ILE A 157 17.59 -19.99 -5.37
N ALA A 158 17.59 -21.06 -4.57
CA ALA A 158 16.65 -22.17 -4.72
C ALA A 158 15.21 -21.71 -4.43
N PRO A 159 14.16 -22.26 -5.08
CA PRO A 159 12.78 -21.81 -4.91
C PRO A 159 12.30 -21.63 -3.46
N GLY A 160 12.66 -22.56 -2.56
CA GLY A 160 12.31 -22.49 -1.13
C GLY A 160 13.04 -21.42 -0.32
N GLU A 161 14.15 -20.89 -0.85
CA GLU A 161 14.99 -19.87 -0.20
C GLU A 161 14.73 -18.46 -0.74
N ARG A 162 13.88 -18.33 -1.77
CA ARG A 162 13.48 -17.04 -2.36
C ARG A 162 12.44 -16.29 -1.54
N VAL A 163 12.05 -16.84 -0.40
CA VAL A 163 11.05 -16.28 0.52
C VAL A 163 11.72 -16.14 1.87
N GLU A 164 11.71 -14.92 2.42
CA GLU A 164 12.24 -14.71 3.76
C GLU A 164 11.41 -15.50 4.81
N PRO A 165 12.06 -16.17 5.78
CA PRO A 165 11.34 -16.81 6.87
C PRO A 165 10.45 -15.80 7.60
N PRO A 166 9.28 -16.23 8.13
CA PRO A 166 8.38 -15.33 8.83
C PRO A 166 9.08 -14.59 9.97
N THR A 167 8.94 -13.26 10.01
CA THR A 167 9.39 -12.48 11.18
C THR A 167 8.46 -12.77 12.36
N ALA A 168 9.02 -13.31 13.44
CA ALA A 168 8.26 -13.60 14.65
C ALA A 168 7.51 -12.34 15.15
N TRP A 169 6.28 -12.53 15.61
CA TRP A 169 5.56 -11.47 16.30
C TRP A 169 6.22 -11.21 17.66
N PRO A 170 6.29 -9.94 18.10
CA PRO A 170 6.75 -9.64 19.45
C PRO A 170 5.96 -10.43 20.48
N ALA A 171 6.65 -11.16 21.34
CA ALA A 171 6.03 -12.05 22.32
C ALA A 171 5.94 -11.36 23.69
N SER A 172 4.85 -11.62 24.41
CA SER A 172 4.73 -11.25 25.82
C SER A 172 5.59 -12.14 26.70
N SER A 173 5.99 -11.62 27.86
CA SER A 173 6.66 -12.37 28.92
C SER A 173 6.19 -11.89 30.29
N ASP A 174 6.57 -12.57 31.37
CA ASP A 174 6.23 -12.12 32.73
C ASP A 174 6.80 -10.72 33.03
N ALA A 175 7.95 -10.39 32.45
CA ALA A 175 8.59 -9.07 32.58
C ALA A 175 8.05 -8.02 31.60
N ASP A 176 7.32 -8.44 30.55
CA ASP A 176 6.67 -7.59 29.55
C ASP A 176 5.29 -8.19 29.18
N PRO A 177 4.27 -8.04 30.06
CA PRO A 177 3.01 -8.77 29.94
C PRO A 177 2.24 -8.47 28.65
N ALA A 178 2.43 -7.28 28.09
CA ALA A 178 1.83 -6.86 26.83
C ALA A 178 2.71 -7.14 25.60
N GLY A 179 4.00 -7.43 25.77
CA GLY A 179 4.97 -7.52 24.69
C GLY A 179 5.36 -6.16 24.10
N ALA A 180 5.12 -5.06 24.81
CA ALA A 180 5.30 -3.70 24.31
C ALA A 180 6.78 -3.32 24.19
N HIS A 181 7.62 -3.75 25.13
CA HIS A 181 9.06 -3.52 25.08
C HIS A 181 9.69 -4.34 23.95
N ALA A 182 9.31 -5.63 23.84
CA ALA A 182 9.72 -6.48 22.73
C ALA A 182 9.32 -5.90 21.37
N ALA A 183 8.09 -5.35 21.26
CA ALA A 183 7.62 -4.71 20.04
C ALA A 183 8.39 -3.45 19.69
N ALA A 184 8.75 -2.62 20.68
CA ALA A 184 9.51 -1.39 20.45
C ALA A 184 10.92 -1.67 19.92
N GLN A 185 11.54 -2.79 20.34
CA GLN A 185 12.83 -3.24 19.82
C GLN A 185 12.72 -3.86 18.41
N ALA A 186 11.54 -4.33 18.02
CA ALA A 186 11.30 -5.04 16.77
C ALA A 186 10.73 -4.15 15.64
N LEU A 187 10.62 -2.83 15.85
CA LEU A 187 10.20 -1.88 14.82
C LEU A 187 11.17 -1.93 13.61
N TRP A 188 10.62 -1.84 12.40
CA TRP A 188 11.38 -1.92 11.15
C TRP A 188 12.20 -0.66 10.86
N ASN A 189 11.71 0.49 11.32
CA ASN A 189 12.38 1.77 11.32
C ASN A 189 12.05 2.52 12.61
N ASP A 190 12.83 3.56 12.91
CA ASP A 190 12.54 4.41 14.07
C ASP A 190 11.29 5.24 13.79
N ASP A 191 10.18 4.83 14.40
CA ASP A 191 8.86 5.43 14.27
C ASP A 191 8.43 6.01 15.63
N PRO A 192 8.51 7.35 15.79
CA PRO A 192 8.19 8.00 17.06
C PRO A 192 6.75 7.76 17.52
N LEU A 193 5.79 7.66 16.60
CA LEU A 193 4.38 7.47 16.93
C LEU A 193 4.12 6.04 17.41
N ALA A 194 4.71 5.05 16.74
CA ALA A 194 4.66 3.66 17.20
C ALA A 194 5.32 3.51 18.57
N ARG A 195 6.51 4.09 18.76
CA ARG A 195 7.25 4.05 20.02
C ARG A 195 6.44 4.66 21.16
N GLN A 196 5.89 5.86 20.96
CA GLN A 196 5.04 6.53 21.95
C GLN A 196 3.81 5.70 22.33
N ALA A 197 3.14 5.08 21.35
CA ALA A 197 1.98 4.24 21.62
C ALA A 197 2.37 2.99 22.44
N LEU A 198 3.45 2.31 22.08
CA LEU A 198 3.96 1.13 22.81
C LEU A 198 4.37 1.47 24.25
N GLU A 199 5.07 2.59 24.45
CA GLU A 199 5.44 3.07 25.79
C GLU A 199 4.21 3.42 26.64
N THR A 200 3.18 4.00 26.03
CA THR A 200 1.91 4.31 26.70
C THR A 200 1.18 3.03 27.11
N ILE A 201 1.16 2.02 26.23
CA ILE A 201 0.56 0.71 26.54
C ILE A 201 1.30 0.04 27.71
N ASP A 202 2.64 -0.05 27.65
CA ASP A 202 3.44 -0.66 28.72
C ASP A 202 3.17 0.00 30.09
N ARG A 203 3.20 1.33 30.12
CA ARG A 203 2.92 2.12 31.33
C ARG A 203 1.54 1.81 31.88
N ASN A 204 0.52 1.76 31.03
CA ASN A 204 -0.85 1.56 31.48
C ASN A 204 -1.13 0.13 31.94
N VAL A 205 -0.48 -0.86 31.33
CA VAL A 205 -0.56 -2.27 31.76
C VAL A 205 0.13 -2.47 33.12
N ARG A 206 1.27 -1.83 33.36
CA ARG A 206 2.01 -1.97 34.63
C ARG A 206 1.44 -1.16 35.77
N HIS A 207 0.92 0.04 35.50
CA HIS A 207 0.68 1.03 36.56
C HIS A 207 -0.74 1.62 36.57
N ALA A 208 -1.48 1.56 35.47
CA ALA A 208 -2.80 2.20 35.34
C ALA A 208 -3.97 1.20 35.31
N GLY A 209 -3.70 -0.08 35.57
CA GLY A 209 -4.74 -1.12 35.66
C GLY A 209 -5.30 -1.60 34.33
N MET A 210 -4.64 -1.34 33.20
CA MET A 210 -5.03 -1.93 31.91
C MET A 210 -4.79 -3.45 31.93
N PRO A 211 -5.79 -4.29 31.60
CA PRO A 211 -5.59 -5.74 31.51
C PRO A 211 -4.52 -6.11 30.48
N ALA A 212 -3.66 -7.09 30.80
CA ALA A 212 -2.57 -7.51 29.91
C ALA A 212 -3.06 -7.99 28.54
N GLU A 213 -4.22 -8.66 28.48
CA GLU A 213 -4.84 -9.09 27.21
C GLU A 213 -5.17 -7.92 26.28
N MET A 214 -5.72 -6.85 26.85
CA MET A 214 -6.02 -5.62 26.13
C MET A 214 -4.73 -4.92 25.68
N GLY A 215 -3.70 -4.91 26.54
CA GLY A 215 -2.38 -4.44 26.18
C GLY A 215 -1.80 -5.20 24.98
N ARG A 216 -1.88 -6.54 24.98
CA ARG A 216 -1.41 -7.38 23.87
C ARG A 216 -2.15 -7.10 22.56
N ASP A 217 -3.46 -6.92 22.59
CA ASP A 217 -4.25 -6.55 21.41
C ASP A 217 -3.83 -5.18 20.85
N LEU A 218 -3.66 -4.18 21.73
CA LEU A 218 -3.18 -2.85 21.31
C LEU A 218 -1.76 -2.89 20.75
N VAL A 219 -0.84 -3.65 21.36
CA VAL A 219 0.52 -3.86 20.83
C VAL A 219 0.45 -4.47 19.43
N ALA A 220 -0.38 -5.50 19.23
CA ALA A 220 -0.52 -6.14 17.93
C ALA A 220 -1.02 -5.17 16.86
N ARG A 221 -2.00 -4.33 17.20
CA ARG A 221 -2.54 -3.28 16.32
C ARG A 221 -1.51 -2.19 16.01
N VAL A 222 -0.72 -1.76 16.98
CA VAL A 222 0.37 -0.79 16.77
C VAL A 222 1.44 -1.37 15.85
N VAL A 223 1.83 -2.63 16.04
CA VAL A 223 2.78 -3.31 15.14
C VAL A 223 2.21 -3.42 13.72
N LEU A 224 0.92 -3.74 13.55
CA LEU A 224 0.27 -3.76 12.24
C LEU A 224 0.22 -2.37 11.59
N ALA A 225 -0.12 -1.32 12.36
CA ALA A 225 -0.11 0.06 11.90
C ALA A 225 1.28 0.49 11.45
N HIS A 226 2.30 0.13 12.23
CA HIS A 226 3.70 0.37 11.93
C HIS A 226 4.15 -0.32 10.65
N ARG A 227 3.93 -1.63 10.53
CA ARG A 227 4.30 -2.39 9.34
C ARG A 227 3.58 -1.84 8.10
N THR A 228 2.29 -1.50 8.21
CA THR A 228 1.52 -0.88 7.13
C THR A 228 2.11 0.47 6.71
N SER A 229 2.48 1.30 7.68
CA SER A 229 3.01 2.64 7.44
C SER A 229 4.45 2.62 6.94
N ALA A 230 5.27 1.67 7.36
CA ALA A 230 6.63 1.52 6.90
C ALA A 230 6.73 0.92 5.48
N THR A 231 5.68 0.24 5.01
CA THR A 231 5.73 -0.47 3.72
C THR A 231 4.46 -0.31 2.88
N ALA A 232 3.43 -1.14 3.05
CA ALA A 232 2.16 -1.05 2.34
C ALA A 232 1.06 -1.82 3.10
N PRO A 233 -0.22 -1.67 2.73
CA PRO A 233 -1.35 -2.29 3.43
C PRO A 233 -1.32 -3.83 3.42
N ALA A 234 -1.72 -4.41 4.55
CA ALA A 234 -1.94 -5.84 4.65
C ALA A 234 -3.30 -6.27 4.06
N MET A 235 -3.36 -7.52 3.59
CA MET A 235 -4.60 -8.17 3.23
C MET A 235 -4.62 -9.60 3.77
N ARG A 236 -5.79 -10.07 4.17
CA ARG A 236 -6.05 -11.47 4.53
C ARG A 236 -7.35 -11.91 3.86
N GLU A 237 -7.33 -13.07 3.22
CA GLU A 237 -8.54 -13.69 2.62
C GLU A 237 -9.31 -12.71 1.69
N GLY A 238 -8.57 -11.89 0.92
CA GLY A 238 -9.15 -10.90 0.03
C GLY A 238 -9.85 -9.73 0.73
N ARG A 239 -9.45 -9.39 1.96
CA ARG A 239 -9.92 -8.23 2.72
C ARG A 239 -8.73 -7.45 3.27
N TRP A 240 -8.72 -6.14 3.07
CA TRP A 240 -7.70 -5.27 3.63
C TRP A 240 -7.78 -5.27 5.15
N LEU A 241 -6.64 -5.18 5.82
CA LEU A 241 -6.60 -5.11 7.28
C LEU A 241 -6.37 -3.68 7.73
N SER A 242 -7.17 -3.25 8.70
CA SER A 242 -7.02 -2.01 9.44
C SER A 242 -6.64 -2.36 10.87
N PRO A 243 -5.65 -1.69 11.47
CA PRO A 243 -5.33 -1.89 12.88
C PRO A 243 -6.41 -1.28 13.81
N MET A 244 -7.29 -0.43 13.30
CA MET A 244 -8.44 0.11 14.04
C MET A 244 -9.52 -0.96 14.24
N SER A 245 -10.37 -0.82 15.25
CA SER A 245 -11.61 -1.60 15.36
C SER A 245 -12.59 -1.20 14.26
N ALA A 246 -13.65 -1.99 14.04
CA ALA A 246 -14.71 -1.67 13.09
C ALA A 246 -15.35 -0.31 13.42
N GLN A 247 -15.66 -0.09 14.70
CA GLN A 247 -16.21 1.18 15.18
C GLN A 247 -15.29 2.36 14.89
N ASP A 248 -13.99 2.22 15.18
CA ASP A 248 -13.02 3.30 14.97
C ASP A 248 -12.75 3.57 13.49
N LEU A 249 -12.76 2.51 12.67
CA LEU A 249 -12.67 2.62 11.22
C LEU A 249 -13.88 3.36 10.65
N GLY A 250 -15.10 2.99 11.08
CA GLY A 250 -16.33 3.67 10.69
C GLY A 250 -16.31 5.16 11.07
N GLY A 251 -15.93 5.49 12.31
CA GLY A 251 -15.78 6.87 12.77
C GLY A 251 -14.72 7.66 11.97
N THR A 252 -13.61 7.01 11.62
CA THR A 252 -12.54 7.62 10.80
C THR A 252 -13.00 7.88 9.37
N LEU A 253 -13.75 6.96 8.75
CA LEU A 253 -14.32 7.15 7.41
C LEU A 253 -15.33 8.29 7.40
N VAL A 254 -16.19 8.39 8.42
CA VAL A 254 -17.12 9.52 8.59
C VAL A 254 -16.38 10.84 8.75
N ARG A 255 -15.23 10.84 9.42
CA ARG A 255 -14.38 12.04 9.54
C ARG A 255 -13.75 12.44 8.20
N PHE A 256 -13.37 11.47 7.36
CA PHE A 256 -12.79 11.74 6.05
C PHE A 256 -13.82 12.23 5.03
N PHE A 257 -14.98 11.59 4.97
CA PHE A 257 -15.96 11.78 3.88
C PHE A 257 -17.25 12.49 4.32
N GLY A 258 -17.39 12.80 5.61
CA GLY A 258 -18.64 13.31 6.18
C GLY A 258 -19.67 12.19 6.44
N ALA A 259 -20.92 12.59 6.62
CA ALA A 259 -22.00 11.63 6.87
C ALA A 259 -22.22 10.70 5.66
N PRO A 260 -22.36 9.37 5.86
CA PRO A 260 -22.64 8.44 4.79
C PRO A 260 -24.02 8.71 4.18
N MET A 261 -24.15 8.49 2.88
CA MET A 261 -25.44 8.47 2.19
C MET A 261 -26.34 7.35 2.73
N THR A 262 -25.73 6.19 2.95
CA THR A 262 -26.41 4.99 3.46
C THR A 262 -25.52 4.32 4.49
N HIS A 263 -26.12 3.91 5.61
CA HIS A 263 -25.52 3.00 6.56
C HIS A 263 -26.40 1.76 6.65
N ALA A 264 -25.83 0.59 6.39
CA ALA A 264 -26.52 -0.69 6.44
C ALA A 264 -25.67 -1.75 7.14
N GLN A 265 -26.34 -2.77 7.68
CA GLN A 265 -25.70 -3.98 8.21
C GLN A 265 -26.16 -5.16 7.35
N PRO A 266 -25.52 -5.42 6.19
CA PRO A 266 -25.97 -6.46 5.27
C PRO A 266 -25.89 -7.87 5.86
N GLN A 267 -25.03 -8.08 6.87
CA GLN A 267 -24.90 -9.32 7.63
C GLN A 267 -24.57 -8.99 9.08
N PRO A 268 -24.92 -9.87 10.06
CA PRO A 268 -24.54 -9.65 11.45
C PRO A 268 -23.03 -9.39 11.61
N GLY A 269 -22.67 -8.29 12.26
CA GLY A 269 -21.28 -7.90 12.50
C GLY A 269 -20.54 -7.30 11.30
N VAL A 270 -21.19 -7.12 10.15
CA VAL A 270 -20.62 -6.46 8.96
C VAL A 270 -21.33 -5.14 8.73
N GLU A 271 -20.61 -4.03 8.89
CA GLU A 271 -21.10 -2.69 8.58
C GLU A 271 -20.81 -2.32 7.12
N GLN A 272 -21.72 -1.58 6.51
CA GLN A 272 -21.57 -1.01 5.18
C GLN A 272 -21.89 0.48 5.23
N LEU A 273 -20.93 1.30 4.79
CA LEU A 273 -21.08 2.74 4.63
C LEU A 273 -20.91 3.11 3.16
N ASP A 274 -21.90 3.81 2.61
CA ASP A 274 -21.86 4.34 1.26
C ASP A 274 -21.65 5.86 1.34
N PHE A 275 -20.57 6.36 0.73
CA PHE A 275 -20.22 7.77 0.69
C PHE A 275 -20.37 8.34 -0.72
N ARG A 276 -20.75 9.61 -0.80
CA ARG A 276 -20.59 10.39 -2.03
C ARG A 276 -19.17 10.95 -2.04
N ILE A 277 -18.46 10.75 -3.14
CA ILE A 277 -17.17 11.38 -3.39
C ILE A 277 -17.40 12.53 -4.35
N ASP A 278 -16.92 13.72 -3.98
CA ASP A 278 -16.71 14.85 -4.87
C ASP A 278 -15.29 14.77 -5.47
N PRO A 279 -15.13 14.40 -6.75
CA PRO A 279 -13.83 14.27 -7.37
C PRO A 279 -13.01 15.57 -7.41
N LYS A 280 -13.63 16.74 -7.17
CA LYS A 280 -12.97 18.05 -7.17
C LYS A 280 -12.58 18.53 -5.77
N ARG A 281 -13.28 18.06 -4.72
CA ARG A 281 -13.10 18.49 -3.32
C ARG A 281 -12.48 17.42 -2.43
N ASP A 282 -12.77 16.15 -2.69
CA ASP A 282 -12.28 15.02 -1.88
C ASP A 282 -10.97 14.43 -2.45
N VAL A 283 -10.59 14.83 -3.66
CA VAL A 283 -9.30 14.50 -4.32
C VAL A 283 -8.27 15.62 -4.15
N LEU A 284 -8.72 16.79 -3.71
CA LEU A 284 -7.95 18.01 -3.47
C LEU A 284 -8.59 18.71 -2.26
N TYR A 285 -8.05 18.53 -1.05
CA TYR A 285 -7.85 19.62 -0.09
C TYR A 285 -6.95 19.17 1.10
N ASP A 286 -5.69 19.61 1.04
CA ASP A 286 -5.04 20.58 1.94
C ASP A 286 -4.44 20.22 3.31
N ALA A 287 -4.41 18.97 3.76
CA ALA A 287 -3.63 18.61 4.96
C ALA A 287 -2.35 17.79 4.68
N VAL A 288 -2.30 17.01 3.59
CA VAL A 288 -1.13 16.19 3.23
C VAL A 288 -0.14 16.97 2.34
N THR A 289 -0.54 18.16 1.88
CA THR A 289 0.24 19.04 1.00
C THR A 289 1.08 20.08 1.77
N ALA A 290 0.90 20.23 3.08
CA ALA A 290 1.61 21.23 3.91
C ALA A 290 3.11 20.91 4.14
N LEU A 291 3.61 19.78 3.65
CA LEU A 291 5.04 19.44 3.66
C LEU A 291 5.65 19.23 2.26
N GLY A 292 4.89 19.45 1.16
CA GLY A 292 5.33 19.00 -0.17
C GLY A 292 5.05 19.91 -1.38
N VAL A 293 4.24 20.97 -1.29
CA VAL A 293 3.94 21.83 -2.48
C VAL A 293 4.26 23.29 -2.19
N ALA A 294 5.55 23.57 -2.08
CA ALA A 294 6.11 24.91 -2.30
C ALA A 294 6.80 25.01 -3.67
N SER A 295 6.67 24.02 -4.56
CA SER A 295 7.56 23.85 -5.71
C SER A 295 6.92 23.82 -7.10
N TYR A 296 5.63 24.16 -7.29
CA TYR A 296 5.09 24.25 -8.66
C TYR A 296 4.02 25.32 -8.84
N ILE A 297 4.44 26.53 -9.20
CA ILE A 297 3.65 27.50 -9.97
C ILE A 297 4.37 27.66 -11.32
N GLY A 298 3.65 27.53 -12.44
CA GLY A 298 4.21 27.89 -13.74
C GLY A 298 3.36 27.53 -14.96
N LEU A 299 2.48 28.47 -15.36
CA LEU A 299 2.17 28.89 -16.74
C LEU A 299 1.45 27.93 -17.73
N GLY A 300 0.40 28.48 -18.37
CA GLY A 300 0.31 28.45 -19.84
C GLY A 300 -0.93 27.81 -20.48
N VAL A 301 -1.71 28.63 -21.17
CA VAL A 301 -2.92 28.31 -21.96
C VAL A 301 -2.59 27.55 -23.25
N GLY A 302 -3.44 26.59 -23.66
CA GLY A 302 -3.38 26.00 -25.01
C GLY A 302 -4.51 25.02 -25.33
N PHE A 303 -5.43 25.43 -26.20
CA PHE A 303 -6.52 24.62 -26.77
C PHE A 303 -5.95 23.44 -27.59
N ARG A 304 -6.46 22.21 -27.43
CA ARG A 304 -6.08 21.07 -28.28
C ARG A 304 -7.29 20.22 -28.70
N PRO A 305 -7.53 20.01 -30.01
CA PRO A 305 -8.74 19.36 -30.55
C PRO A 305 -8.75 17.82 -30.41
N GLY A 306 -7.86 17.25 -29.58
CA GLY A 306 -7.82 15.81 -29.29
C GLY A 306 -8.79 15.34 -28.20
N ALA A 307 -9.49 16.27 -27.54
CA ALA A 307 -10.34 15.97 -26.39
C ALA A 307 -11.50 15.02 -26.74
N ALA A 308 -12.19 15.18 -27.87
CA ALA A 308 -13.41 14.41 -28.17
C ALA A 308 -13.17 12.90 -28.42
N ILE A 309 -12.04 12.52 -29.02
CA ILE A 309 -11.68 11.12 -29.29
C ILE A 309 -11.06 10.47 -28.04
N ALA A 310 -10.32 11.24 -27.24
CA ALA A 310 -9.78 10.80 -25.95
C ALA A 310 -10.90 10.64 -24.89
N ASP A 311 -11.91 11.52 -24.87
CA ASP A 311 -13.09 11.39 -24.00
C ASP A 311 -13.91 10.14 -24.34
N ALA A 312 -13.91 9.71 -25.61
CA ALA A 312 -14.58 8.48 -26.02
C ALA A 312 -13.78 7.21 -25.67
N LEU A 313 -12.44 7.26 -25.65
CA LEU A 313 -11.56 6.11 -25.37
C LEU A 313 -11.17 5.96 -23.88
N LEU A 314 -11.24 7.04 -23.09
CA LEU A 314 -10.71 7.13 -21.72
C LEU A 314 -11.73 7.63 -20.69
N ARG A 315 -13.04 7.47 -20.93
CA ARG A 315 -14.08 7.58 -19.90
C ARG A 315 -13.88 6.51 -18.81
N LYS A 316 -12.81 6.62 -18.01
CA LYS A 316 -12.90 6.18 -16.63
C LYS A 316 -13.96 7.07 -16.01
N GLN A 317 -15.16 6.52 -15.84
CA GLN A 317 -16.18 7.17 -15.04
C GLN A 317 -15.51 7.55 -13.71
N GLN A 318 -15.53 8.85 -13.40
CA GLN A 318 -14.97 9.31 -12.13
C GLN A 318 -15.70 8.58 -11.02
N VAL A 319 -14.95 8.09 -10.03
CA VAL A 319 -15.53 7.45 -8.87
C VAL A 319 -16.22 8.54 -8.03
N THR A 320 -17.55 8.61 -8.14
CA THR A 320 -18.38 9.56 -7.39
C THR A 320 -19.05 8.92 -6.17
N GLN A 321 -18.86 7.61 -5.98
CA GLN A 321 -19.40 6.85 -4.87
C GLN A 321 -18.35 5.86 -4.36
N LEU A 322 -18.22 5.78 -3.04
CA LEU A 322 -17.37 4.81 -2.37
C LEU A 322 -18.22 4.03 -1.37
N ARG A 323 -18.28 2.72 -1.56
CA ARG A 323 -18.81 1.81 -0.57
C ARG A 323 -17.67 1.16 0.20
N VAL A 324 -17.75 1.20 1.52
CA VAL A 324 -16.84 0.50 2.40
C VAL A 324 -17.63 -0.52 3.19
N MET A 325 -17.21 -1.77 3.14
CA MET A 325 -17.73 -2.84 3.99
C MET A 325 -16.64 -3.25 4.98
N PHE A 326 -16.97 -3.34 6.26
CA PHE A 326 -15.98 -3.69 7.29
C PHE A 326 -16.60 -4.47 8.45
N ALA A 327 -15.75 -5.24 9.13
CA ALA A 327 -16.11 -6.03 10.30
C ALA A 327 -14.88 -6.20 11.20
N ASP A 328 -15.10 -6.35 12.50
CA ASP A 328 -14.02 -6.69 13.42
C ASP A 328 -13.48 -8.10 13.13
N GLN A 329 -12.17 -8.24 13.28
CA GLN A 329 -11.44 -9.51 13.25
C GLN A 329 -10.37 -9.50 14.35
N ALA A 330 -9.72 -10.64 14.60
CA ALA A 330 -8.64 -10.72 15.56
C ALA A 330 -7.51 -9.72 15.19
N GLY A 331 -7.23 -8.78 16.11
CA GLY A 331 -6.18 -7.76 15.94
C GLY A 331 -6.50 -6.58 15.02
N GLY A 332 -7.76 -6.37 14.61
CA GLY A 332 -8.10 -5.30 13.67
C GLY A 332 -9.52 -5.32 13.11
N ALA A 333 -9.77 -4.48 12.12
CA ALA A 333 -10.94 -4.57 11.25
C ALA A 333 -10.50 -5.07 9.88
N ALA A 334 -11.27 -5.98 9.29
CA ALA A 334 -11.13 -6.35 7.90
C ALA A 334 -12.11 -5.53 7.05
N TYR A 335 -11.66 -4.94 5.95
CA TYR A 335 -12.49 -4.10 5.10
C TYR A 335 -12.31 -4.34 3.60
N ARG A 336 -13.30 -3.91 2.83
CA ARG A 336 -13.32 -3.91 1.36
C ARG A 336 -13.82 -2.57 0.85
N LEU A 337 -13.22 -2.13 -0.27
CA LEU A 337 -13.52 -0.86 -0.92
C LEU A 337 -14.16 -1.12 -2.28
N PHE A 338 -15.22 -0.39 -2.58
CA PHE A 338 -15.95 -0.53 -3.84
C PHE A 338 -16.21 0.84 -4.45
N ALA A 339 -16.03 0.95 -5.76
CA ALA A 339 -16.65 1.95 -6.61
C ALA A 339 -17.88 1.28 -7.24
N PRO A 340 -19.07 1.35 -6.61
CA PRO A 340 -20.16 0.44 -6.91
C PRO A 340 -20.51 0.40 -8.40
N PRO A 341 -20.68 -0.80 -9.00
CA PRO A 341 -20.77 -2.12 -8.34
C PRO A 341 -19.43 -2.88 -8.21
N GLN A 342 -18.30 -2.29 -8.57
CA GLN A 342 -17.02 -2.98 -8.71
C GLN A 342 -16.08 -2.69 -7.52
N PRO A 343 -15.09 -3.54 -7.24
CA PRO A 343 -14.02 -3.21 -6.30
C PRO A 343 -13.33 -1.90 -6.70
N LEU A 344 -12.86 -1.13 -5.72
CA LEU A 344 -12.29 0.20 -5.97
C LEU A 344 -10.96 0.13 -6.72
N GLU A 345 -10.09 -0.80 -6.33
CA GLU A 345 -8.71 -0.88 -6.80
C GLU A 345 -8.64 -1.10 -8.32
N PRO A 346 -9.54 -1.91 -8.91
CA PRO A 346 -9.62 -2.02 -10.34
C PRO A 346 -10.10 -0.76 -11.08
N CYS A 347 -10.91 0.07 -10.44
CA CYS A 347 -11.47 1.28 -11.03
C CYS A 347 -10.49 2.45 -10.91
N ASP A 348 -10.02 2.72 -9.69
CA ASP A 348 -9.16 3.85 -9.33
C ASP A 348 -8.13 3.45 -8.26
N SER A 349 -6.98 2.96 -8.72
CA SER A 349 -5.86 2.56 -7.86
C SER A 349 -5.25 3.73 -7.08
N ARG A 350 -5.37 4.96 -7.60
CA ARG A 350 -4.83 6.17 -6.95
C ARG A 350 -5.71 6.60 -5.78
N LEU A 351 -7.03 6.57 -5.98
CA LEU A 351 -7.97 6.80 -4.90
C LEU A 351 -7.82 5.73 -3.80
N ALA A 352 -7.69 4.45 -4.19
CA ALA A 352 -7.41 3.37 -3.25
C ALA A 352 -6.10 3.62 -2.47
N GLN A 353 -4.98 3.87 -3.15
CA GLN A 353 -3.69 4.18 -2.55
C GLN A 353 -3.81 5.31 -1.52
N ARG A 354 -4.42 6.43 -1.90
CA ARG A 354 -4.60 7.60 -1.03
C ARG A 354 -5.42 7.27 0.21
N LEU A 355 -6.52 6.53 0.04
CA LEU A 355 -7.36 6.11 1.15
C LEU A 355 -6.57 5.21 2.12
N HIS A 356 -5.82 4.24 1.60
CA HIS A 356 -4.98 3.38 2.43
C HIS A 356 -3.89 4.15 3.19
N LEU A 357 -3.25 5.12 2.55
CA LEU A 357 -2.27 6.00 3.21
C LEU A 357 -2.94 6.85 4.31
N ALA A 358 -4.12 7.39 4.05
CA ALA A 358 -4.88 8.19 5.02
C ALA A 358 -5.34 7.34 6.22
N LEU A 359 -5.85 6.13 5.97
CA LEU A 359 -6.24 5.19 7.02
C LEU A 359 -5.04 4.76 7.87
N GLY A 360 -3.89 4.49 7.25
CA GLY A 360 -2.65 4.18 7.97
C GLY A 360 -2.21 5.32 8.89
N ALA A 361 -2.24 6.56 8.40
CA ALA A 361 -1.90 7.73 9.20
C ALA A 361 -2.89 7.97 10.36
N ALA A 362 -4.21 7.87 10.08
CA ALA A 362 -5.23 8.05 11.10
C ALA A 362 -5.17 6.97 12.19
N SER A 363 -4.75 5.75 11.83
CA SER A 363 -4.64 4.63 12.76
C SER A 363 -3.78 4.95 13.98
N TYR A 364 -2.64 5.64 13.82
CA TYR A 364 -1.81 6.01 14.98
C TYR A 364 -2.54 6.92 15.96
N SER A 365 -3.26 7.92 15.43
CA SER A 365 -3.99 8.85 16.29
C SER A 365 -5.07 8.14 17.10
N VAL A 366 -5.76 7.17 16.48
CA VAL A 366 -6.77 6.34 17.15
C VAL A 366 -6.11 5.42 18.17
N LEU A 367 -5.07 4.69 17.78
CA LEU A 367 -4.41 3.71 18.66
C LEU A 367 -3.73 4.37 19.85
N LEU A 368 -3.15 5.56 19.70
CA LEU A 368 -2.61 6.32 20.82
C LEU A 368 -3.71 6.72 21.80
N ARG A 369 -4.84 7.21 21.31
CA ARG A 369 -6.01 7.52 22.15
C ARG A 369 -6.58 6.28 22.85
N ARG A 370 -6.58 5.13 22.17
CA ARG A 370 -6.96 3.83 22.75
C ARG A 370 -5.96 3.34 23.78
N ALA A 371 -4.66 3.59 23.58
CA ALA A 371 -3.65 3.32 24.59
C ALA A 371 -3.88 4.18 25.84
N GLU A 372 -4.23 5.46 25.69
CA GLU A 372 -4.48 6.40 26.78
C GLU A 372 -5.78 6.11 27.56
N ARG A 373 -6.87 5.79 26.85
CA ARG A 373 -8.24 5.78 27.43
C ARG A 373 -8.93 4.42 27.38
N GLY A 374 -8.31 3.45 26.73
CA GLY A 374 -8.85 2.12 26.54
C GLY A 374 -9.97 1.99 25.49
N TRP A 375 -10.65 0.83 25.50
CA TRP A 375 -11.73 0.49 24.57
C TRP A 375 -13.10 1.04 24.99
N GLY A 376 -13.26 1.47 26.24
CA GLY A 376 -14.53 1.95 26.78
C GLY A 376 -15.13 3.16 26.04
N PRO A 377 -14.37 4.24 25.79
CA PRO A 377 -14.89 5.40 25.09
C PRO A 377 -15.30 5.10 23.65
N SER A 378 -16.39 5.70 23.19
CA SER A 378 -16.79 5.76 21.79
C SER A 378 -15.81 6.62 20.96
N TYR A 379 -15.84 6.48 19.63
CA TYR A 379 -15.02 7.30 18.74
C TYR A 379 -15.23 8.81 18.95
N ALA A 380 -16.48 9.24 19.17
CA ALA A 380 -16.81 10.64 19.41
C ALA A 380 -16.21 11.19 20.72
N GLU A 381 -16.07 10.33 21.75
CA GLU A 381 -15.43 10.69 23.01
C GLU A 381 -13.89 10.73 22.90
N LEU A 382 -13.30 9.94 21.99
CA LEU A 382 -11.87 10.02 21.67
C LEU A 382 -11.51 11.29 20.89
N PHE A 383 -12.44 11.77 20.06
CA PHE A 383 -12.27 12.94 19.18
C PHE A 383 -13.46 13.91 19.31
N PRO A 384 -13.58 14.63 20.44
CA PRO A 384 -14.65 15.61 20.62
C PRO A 384 -14.52 16.72 19.57
N LYS A 385 -15.66 17.16 19.02
CA LYS A 385 -15.70 18.30 18.10
C LYS A 385 -15.22 19.55 18.85
N THR A 386 -14.10 20.12 18.42
CA THR A 386 -13.59 21.42 18.89
C THR A 386 -14.35 22.57 18.25
#